data_AF-A0A1C6RJ11-F1
#
_entry.id   AF-A0A1C6RJ11-F1
#
_cell.length_a   1.000
_cell.length_b   1.000
_cell.length_c   1.000
_cell.angle_alpha   90.00
_cell.angle_beta   90.00
_cell.angle_gamma   90.00
#
_symmetry.space_group_name_H-M   'P 1'
#
loop_
_entity.id
_entity.type
_entity.pdbx_description
1 polymer ?
#
loop_
_entity_poly.entity_id
_entity_poly.type
_entity_poly.pdbx_seq_one_letter_code
_entity_poly.pdbx_strand_id
1 'polypeptide(L)' 'MTGPDQAEAAAADDDAAELIAQLKELAGADPADVRQVVAEVLAALDRAAGGALREHLPATIRADAGLDARAPARP' A
#
# COMPACT_ATOMS: atom_id res chain seq x y z
N MET A 1 28.21 27.22 -26.11
CA MET A 1 26.88 26.86 -26.61
C MET A 1 26.44 25.60 -25.87
N THR A 2 26.03 25.74 -24.61
CA THR A 2 25.40 24.66 -23.84
C THR A 2 23.91 24.82 -24.08
N GLY A 3 23.35 24.01 -24.97
CA GLY A 3 21.97 24.10 -25.44
C GLY A 3 20.94 23.58 -24.41
N PRO A 4 19.64 23.81 -24.67
CA PRO A 4 18.51 23.42 -23.82
C PRO A 4 18.53 21.94 -23.39
N ASP A 5 19.11 21.04 -24.19
CA ASP A 5 19.31 19.63 -23.86
C ASP A 5 20.03 19.36 -22.52
N GLN A 6 20.98 20.21 -22.11
CA GLN A 6 21.66 20.02 -20.81
C GLN A 6 20.82 20.51 -19.62
N ALA A 7 19.92 21.47 -19.84
CA ALA A 7 18.99 21.92 -18.81
C ALA A 7 17.85 20.91 -18.62
N GLU A 8 17.38 20.29 -19.70
CA GLU A 8 16.37 19.22 -19.67
C GLU A 8 16.92 17.94 -19.05
N ALA A 9 18.18 17.57 -19.32
CA ALA A 9 18.83 16.43 -18.67
C ALA A 9 19.01 16.66 -17.15
N ALA A 10 19.40 17.87 -16.73
CA ALA A 10 19.53 18.21 -15.31
C ALA A 10 18.18 18.23 -14.59
N ALA A 11 17.11 18.72 -15.25
CA ALA A 11 15.75 18.68 -14.69
C ALA A 11 15.21 17.25 -14.55
N ALA A 12 15.49 16.37 -15.52
CA ALA A 12 15.12 14.96 -15.45
C ALA A 12 15.87 14.20 -14.34
N ASP A 13 17.12 14.57 -14.06
CA ASP A 13 17.90 14.00 -12.95
C ASP A 13 17.35 14.43 -11.57
N ASP A 14 16.86 15.66 -11.44
CA ASP A 14 16.18 16.14 -10.22
C ASP A 14 14.85 15.39 -10.00
N ASP A 15 14.03 15.23 -11.04
CA ASP A 15 12.79 14.44 -10.97
C ASP A 15 13.08 12.96 -10.57
N ALA A 16 14.14 12.37 -11.13
CA ALA A 16 14.56 11.02 -10.76
C ALA A 16 15.03 10.92 -9.30
N ALA A 17 15.73 11.95 -8.79
CA ALA A 17 16.15 12.01 -7.39
C ALA A 17 14.95 12.11 -6.45
N GLU A 18 13.92 12.88 -6.80
CA GLU A 18 12.67 12.96 -6.05
C GLU A 18 11.93 11.62 -6.03
N LEU A 19 11.86 10.91 -7.16
CA LEU A 19 11.27 9.57 -7.21
C LEU A 19 12.04 8.57 -6.35
N ILE A 20 13.37 8.62 -6.35
CA ILE A 20 14.22 7.77 -5.50
C ILE A 20 14.00 8.09 -4.01
N ALA A 21 13.83 9.36 -3.65
CA ALA A 21 13.53 9.76 -2.29
C ALA A 21 12.16 9.22 -1.83
N GLN A 22 11.13 9.35 -2.67
CA GLN A 22 9.79 8.81 -2.42
C GLN A 22 9.81 7.28 -2.30
N LEU A 23 10.58 6.58 -3.14
CA LEU A 23 10.74 5.13 -3.06
C LEU A 23 11.48 4.70 -1.78
N LYS A 24 12.46 5.46 -1.32
CA LYS A 24 13.18 5.19 -0.06
C LYS A 24 12.31 5.45 1.16
N GLU A 25 11.46 6.46 1.11
CA GLU A 25 10.47 6.73 2.15
C GLU A 25 9.46 5.56 2.23
N LEU A 26 8.94 5.12 1.08
CA LEU A 26 8.03 3.97 0.99
C LEU A 26 8.71 2.66 1.41
N ALA A 27 9.98 2.46 1.05
CA ALA A 27 10.78 1.30 1.45
C ALA A 27 11.27 1.37 2.91
N GLY A 28 11.23 2.56 3.53
CA GLY A 28 11.58 2.79 4.92
C GLY A 28 10.47 2.40 5.89
N ALA A 29 9.23 2.26 5.41
CA ALA A 29 8.16 1.63 6.18
C ALA A 29 8.44 0.13 6.27
N ASP A 30 8.51 -0.41 7.49
CA ASP A 30 8.65 -1.85 7.68
C ASP A 30 7.46 -2.55 6.97
N PRO A 31 7.70 -3.48 6.04
CA PRO A 31 6.63 -4.24 5.41
C PRO A 31 5.67 -4.89 6.42
N ALA A 32 6.13 -5.21 7.63
CA ALA A 32 5.29 -5.69 8.72
C ALA A 32 4.32 -4.62 9.23
N ASP A 33 4.80 -3.39 9.45
CA ASP A 33 3.97 -2.26 9.89
C ASP A 33 2.92 -1.92 8.83
N VAL A 34 3.31 -1.92 7.55
CA VAL A 34 2.36 -1.68 6.44
C VAL A 34 1.29 -2.77 6.39
N ARG A 35 1.66 -4.05 6.51
CA ARG A 35 0.69 -5.17 6.56
C ARG A 35 -0.25 -5.04 7.76
N GLN A 36 0.26 -4.62 8.92
CA GLN A 36 -0.57 -4.40 10.10
C GLN A 36 -1.61 -3.29 9.88
N VAL A 37 -1.19 -2.13 9.39
CA VAL A 37 -2.10 -1.00 9.10
C VAL A 37 -3.15 -1.39 8.06
N VAL A 38 -2.74 -2.08 6.99
CA VAL A 38 -3.67 -2.58 5.97
C VAL A 38 -4.69 -3.56 6.56
N ALA A 39 -4.27 -4.47 7.44
CA ALA A 39 -5.19 -5.39 8.13
C ALA A 39 -6.20 -4.64 9.01
N GLU A 40 -5.78 -3.60 9.73
CA GLU A 40 -6.65 -2.76 10.55
C GLU A 40 -7.67 -1.99 9.71
N VAL A 41 -7.23 -1.38 8.60
CA VAL A 41 -8.10 -0.66 7.67
C VAL A 41 -9.12 -1.60 7.03
N LEU A 42 -8.69 -2.77 6.56
CA LEU A 42 -9.61 -3.76 5.98
C LEU A 42 -10.62 -4.29 7.00
N ALA A 43 -10.22 -4.49 8.26
CA ALA A 43 -11.14 -4.89 9.32
C ALA A 43 -12.16 -3.78 9.65
N ALA A 44 -11.76 -2.51 9.63
CA ALA A 44 -12.66 -1.38 9.80
C ALA A 44 -13.64 -1.24 8.63
N LEU A 45 -13.16 -1.40 7.40
CA LEU A 45 -13.98 -1.38 6.18
C LEU A 45 -14.96 -2.54 6.14
N ASP A 46 -14.53 -3.77 6.48
CA ASP A 46 -15.41 -4.94 6.58
C ASP A 46 -16.55 -4.69 7.57
N ARG A 47 -16.25 -4.10 8.73
CA ARG A 47 -17.25 -3.73 9.72
C ARG A 47 -18.22 -2.67 9.21
N ALA A 48 -17.74 -1.67 8.47
CA ALA A 48 -18.56 -0.62 7.89
C ALA A 48 -19.45 -1.13 6.74
N ALA A 49 -18.94 -2.09 5.94
CA ALA A 49 -19.65 -2.73 4.84
C ALA A 49 -20.53 -3.91 5.29
N GLY A 50 -20.66 -4.16 6.60
CA GLY A 50 -21.49 -5.25 7.14
C GLY A 50 -21.00 -6.66 6.79
N GLY A 51 -19.70 -6.84 6.52
CA GLY A 51 -19.10 -8.14 6.20
C GLY A 51 -19.00 -8.46 4.70
N ALA A 52 -19.57 -7.64 3.82
CA ALA A 52 -19.64 -7.90 2.38
C ALA A 52 -18.27 -7.76 1.66
N LEU A 53 -17.31 -7.08 2.28
CA LEU A 53 -15.99 -6.85 1.68
C LEU A 53 -15.26 -8.17 1.38
N ARG A 54 -15.49 -9.20 2.19
CA ARG A 54 -14.90 -10.54 2.04
C ARG A 54 -15.32 -11.23 0.74
N GLU A 55 -16.48 -10.91 0.20
CA GLU A 55 -17.01 -11.52 -1.04
C GLU A 55 -16.32 -10.96 -2.29
N HIS A 56 -15.76 -9.76 -2.19
CA HIS A 56 -15.08 -9.06 -3.28
C HIS A 56 -13.56 -9.16 -3.21
N LEU A 57 -13.01 -9.63 -2.08
CA LEU A 57 -11.57 -9.75 -1.91
C LEU A 57 -11.03 -11.10 -2.39
N PRO A 58 -9.90 -11.11 -3.12
CA PRO A 58 -9.17 -12.33 -3.43
C PRO A 58 -8.74 -13.09 -2.17
N ALA A 59 -8.75 -14.43 -2.22
CA ALA A 59 -8.40 -15.29 -1.08
C ALA A 59 -7.03 -14.98 -0.47
N THR A 60 -6.03 -14.66 -1.29
CA THR A 60 -4.67 -14.29 -0.84
C THR A 60 -4.68 -13.06 0.07
N ILE A 61 -5.50 -12.06 -0.24
CA ILE A 61 -5.59 -10.82 0.56
C ILE A 61 -6.37 -11.06 1.86
N ARG A 62 -7.41 -11.90 1.82
CA ARG A 62 -8.15 -12.26 3.05
C ARG A 62 -7.29 -13.03 4.05
N ALA A 63 -6.43 -13.92 3.55
CA ALA A 63 -5.50 -14.68 4.37
C ALA A 63 -4.42 -13.78 5.00
N ASP A 64 -3.82 -12.89 4.20
CA ASP A 64 -2.78 -11.95 4.68
C ASP A 64 -3.33 -10.97 5.72
N ALA A 65 -4.57 -10.48 5.52
CA ALA A 65 -5.24 -9.58 6.45
C ALA A 65 -5.94 -10.29 7.64
N GLY A 66 -5.85 -11.62 7.75
CA GLY A 66 -6.48 -12.39 8.84
C GLY A 66 -8.02 -12.33 8.86
N LEU A 67 -8.66 -11.99 7.73
CA LEU A 67 -10.11 -11.81 7.63
C LEU A 67 -10.87 -13.14 7.58
N ASP A 68 -10.22 -14.22 7.12
CA ASP A 68 -10.82 -15.56 7.04
C ASP A 68 -11.00 -16.22 8.42
N ALA A 69 -10.15 -15.89 9.41
CA ALA A 69 -10.17 -16.49 10.75
C ALA A 69 -11.32 -15.99 11.63
N ARG A 70 -11.92 -14.85 11.31
CA ARG A 70 -13.02 -14.26 12.07
C ARG A 70 -14.37 -14.75 11.55
N ALA A 71 -14.54 -16.07 11.57
CA ALA A 71 -15.86 -16.69 11.61
C ALA A 71 -16.51 -16.34 12.96
N PRO A 72 -17.80 -15.96 13.00
CA PRO A 72 -18.47 -15.71 14.27
C PRO A 72 -18.47 -17.01 15.08
N ALA A 73 -17.96 -16.95 16.33
CA ALA A 73 -18.32 -17.93 17.34
C ALA A 73 -19.85 -17.86 17.50
N ARG A 74 -20.54 -18.86 16.95
CA ARG A 74 -21.99 -19.00 17.00
C ARG A 74 -22.33 -19.82 18.26
N PRO A 75 -23.12 -19.32 19.23
CA PRO A 75 -23.88 -20.20 20.11
C PRO A 75 -25.04 -20.86 19.34
#